data_AF-A0A7V6GCA4-F1
#
_entry.id   AF-A0A7V6GCA4-F1
#
_cell.length_a   1.000
_cell.length_b   1.000
_cell.length_c   1.000
_cell.angle_alpha   90.00
_cell.angle_beta   90.00
_cell.angle_gamma   90.00
#
_symmetry.space_group_name_H-M   'P 1'
#
loop_
_entity.id
_entity.type
_entity.pdbx_description
1 polymer ?
#
loop_
_entity_poly.entity_id
_entity_poly.type
_entity_poly.pdbx_seq_one_letter_code
_entity_poly.pdbx_strand_id
1 'polypeptide(L)'
;MQLLLIFTLVFALGVAIFAVQNATPVEISFLFYRFQDISLVVVILASVLAGALIVFLLSLVKQISFFRKIRTLEKRIEFLEKELKTKEEAEKAQVIEPEKEDTPAEEQLVTKS
;
A
#
# COMPACT_ATOMS: atom_id res chain seq x y z
N MET A 1 -27.15 -1.87 16.47
CA MET A 1 -26.68 -3.24 16.22
C MET A 1 -27.81 -4.22 15.89
N GLN A 2 -28.90 -4.30 16.68
CA GLN A 2 -30.03 -5.20 16.39
C GLN A 2 -30.77 -4.88 15.07
N LEU A 3 -30.91 -3.60 14.71
CA LEU A 3 -31.52 -3.19 13.44
C LEU A 3 -30.76 -3.74 12.24
N LEU A 4 -29.42 -3.75 12.27
CA LEU A 4 -28.62 -4.33 11.19
C LEU A 4 -28.90 -5.83 11.05
N LEU A 5 -29.00 -6.56 12.17
CA LEU A 5 -29.36 -7.98 12.13
C LEU A 5 -30.74 -8.21 11.52
N ILE A 6 -31.74 -7.41 11.92
CA ILE A 6 -33.09 -7.48 11.36
C ILE A 6 -33.06 -7.22 9.85
N PHE A 7 -32.37 -6.17 9.41
CA PHE A 7 -32.21 -5.87 7.98
C PHE A 7 -31.51 -6.99 7.21
N THR A 8 -30.44 -7.55 7.76
CA THR A 8 -29.74 -8.67 7.12
C THR A 8 -30.61 -9.92 7.04
N LEU A 9 -31.45 -10.17 8.04
CA LEU A 9 -32.36 -11.32 8.05
C LEU A 9 -33.47 -11.16 7.02
N VAL A 10 -34.09 -9.97 6.95
CA VAL A 10 -35.09 -9.64 5.94
C VAL A 10 -34.49 -9.74 4.53
N PHE A 11 -33.27 -9.23 4.34
CA PHE A 11 -32.56 -9.34 3.07
C PHE A 11 -32.25 -10.80 2.71
N ALA A 12 -31.74 -11.59 3.65
CA ALA A 12 -31.46 -13.01 3.45
C ALA A 12 -32.74 -13.79 3.10
N LEU A 13 -33.87 -13.47 3.75
CA LEU A 13 -35.16 -14.05 3.42
C LEU A 13 -35.59 -13.68 1.99
N GLY A 14 -35.40 -12.42 1.58
CA GLY A 14 -35.64 -11.98 0.21
C GLY A 14 -34.80 -12.73 -0.82
N VAL A 15 -33.51 -12.93 -0.55
CA VAL A 15 -32.61 -13.74 -1.39
C VAL A 15 -33.07 -15.21 -1.45
N ALA A 16 -33.50 -15.78 -0.33
CA ALA A 16 -34.01 -17.15 -0.29
C ALA A 16 -35.30 -17.31 -1.11
N ILE A 17 -36.25 -16.37 -1.00
CA ILE A 17 -37.47 -16.34 -1.81
C ILE A 17 -37.12 -16.24 -3.30
N PHE A 18 -36.21 -15.32 -3.65
CA PHE A 18 -35.70 -15.17 -5.02
C PHE A 18 -35.09 -16.48 -5.53
N ALA A 19 -34.30 -17.17 -4.70
CA ALA A 19 -33.66 -18.43 -5.05
C ALA A 19 -34.68 -19.54 -5.35
N VAL A 20 -35.72 -19.66 -4.51
CA VAL A 20 -36.80 -20.66 -4.68
C VAL A 20 -37.63 -20.36 -5.93
N GLN A 21 -38.00 -19.10 -6.17
CA GLN A 21 -38.80 -18.73 -7.35
C GLN A 21 -38.05 -18.93 -8.67
N ASN A 22 -36.72 -18.79 -8.64
CA ASN A 22 -35.84 -18.97 -9.80
C ASN A 22 -35.12 -20.32 -9.76
N ALA A 23 -35.68 -21.31 -9.03
CA ALA A 23 -35.20 -22.69 -9.04
C ALA A 23 -35.60 -23.45 -10.32
N THR A 24 -35.76 -22.73 -11.43
CA THR A 24 -36.01 -23.33 -12.73
C THR A 24 -34.75 -24.04 -13.20
N PRO A 25 -34.84 -25.34 -13.55
CA PRO A 25 -33.70 -26.08 -14.07
C PRO A 25 -33.31 -25.52 -15.45
N VAL A 26 -32.02 -25.33 -15.65
CA VAL A 26 -31.45 -24.90 -16.93
C VAL A 26 -30.36 -25.86 -17.38
N GLU A 27 -30.27 -26.07 -18.69
CA GLU A 27 -29.16 -26.82 -19.30
C GLU A 27 -28.00 -25.86 -19.57
N ILE A 28 -26.79 -26.26 -19.15
CA ILE A 28 -25.57 -25.51 -19.40
C ILE A 28 -24.66 -26.39 -20.26
N SER A 29 -24.40 -25.94 -21.49
CA SER A 29 -23.39 -26.55 -22.37
C SER A 29 -22.09 -25.76 -22.25
N PHE A 30 -21.02 -26.41 -21.78
CA PHE A 30 -19.70 -25.81 -21.60
C PHE A 30 -18.61 -26.66 -22.26
N LEU A 31 -18.14 -26.22 -23.44
CA LEU A 31 -17.22 -26.97 -24.30
C LEU A 31 -17.74 -28.40 -24.55
N PHE A 32 -17.17 -29.40 -23.87
CA PHE A 32 -17.52 -30.82 -23.98
C PHE A 32 -18.41 -31.32 -22.84
N TYR A 33 -18.67 -30.48 -21.83
CA TYR A 33 -19.51 -30.82 -20.68
C TYR A 33 -20.93 -30.28 -20.88
N ARG A 34 -21.91 -31.08 -20.45
CA ARG A 34 -23.31 -30.67 -20.36
C ARG A 34 -23.77 -30.91 -18.93
N PHE A 35 -24.24 -29.85 -18.29
CA PHE A 35 -24.84 -29.91 -16.98
C PHE A 35 -26.35 -29.76 -17.14
N GLN A 36 -27.08 -30.72 -16.60
CA GLN A 36 -28.54 -30.75 -16.60
C GLN A 36 -29.05 -30.49 -15.19
N ASP A 37 -30.28 -30.00 -15.08
CA ASP A 37 -31.01 -29.81 -13.82
C ASP A 37 -30.33 -28.89 -12.79
N ILE A 38 -29.45 -27.98 -13.24
CA ILE A 38 -28.89 -26.93 -12.38
C ILE A 38 -29.88 -25.76 -12.32
N SER A 39 -30.17 -25.26 -11.13
CA SER A 39 -30.97 -24.04 -10.95
C SER A 39 -30.23 -22.81 -11.47
N LEU A 40 -30.93 -21.94 -12.21
CA LEU A 40 -30.42 -20.67 -12.73
C LEU A 40 -29.68 -19.84 -11.67
N VAL A 41 -30.21 -19.81 -10.44
CA VAL A 41 -29.65 -19.02 -9.33
C VAL A 41 -28.26 -19.49 -8.96
N VAL A 42 -28.03 -20.82 -8.96
CA VAL A 42 -26.71 -21.40 -8.66
C VAL A 42 -25.69 -20.94 -9.71
N VAL A 43 -26.09 -20.89 -10.98
CA VAL A 43 -25.24 -20.42 -12.08
C VAL A 43 -24.87 -18.95 -11.91
N ILE A 44 -25.84 -18.10 -11.59
CA ILE A 44 -25.64 -16.67 -11.37
C ILE A 44 -24.69 -16.45 -10.18
N LEU A 45 -24.95 -17.10 -9.05
CA LEU A 45 -24.11 -16.98 -7.86
C LEU A 45 -22.68 -17.46 -8.11
N ALA A 46 -22.50 -18.59 -8.78
CA ALA A 46 -21.18 -19.10 -9.14
C ALA A 46 -20.43 -18.13 -10.07
N SER A 47 -21.12 -17.53 -11.03
CA SER A 47 -20.53 -16.57 -11.98
C SER A 47 -20.11 -15.27 -11.29
N VAL A 48 -20.97 -14.73 -10.41
CA VAL A 48 -20.66 -13.55 -9.60
C VAL A 48 -19.48 -13.83 -8.67
N LEU A 49 -19.47 -14.99 -8.00
CA LEU A 49 -18.39 -15.39 -7.12
C LEU A 49 -17.06 -15.55 -7.88
N ALA A 50 -17.09 -16.19 -9.05
CA ALA A 50 -15.90 -16.31 -9.90
C ALA A 50 -15.38 -14.94 -10.35
N GLY A 51 -16.27 -14.02 -10.78
CA GLY A 51 -15.90 -12.65 -11.12
C GLY A 51 -15.28 -11.90 -9.93
N ALA A 52 -15.90 -11.98 -8.75
CA ALA A 52 -15.39 -11.37 -7.53
C ALA A 52 -14.02 -11.94 -7.14
N LEU A 53 -13.83 -13.25 -7.27
CA LEU A 53 -12.55 -13.91 -7.02
C LEU A 53 -11.46 -13.42 -7.98
N ILE A 54 -11.75 -13.29 -9.27
CA ILE A 54 -10.81 -12.73 -10.26
C ILE A 54 -10.40 -11.31 -9.87
N VAL A 55 -11.37 -10.44 -9.57
CA VAL A 55 -11.10 -9.05 -9.15
C VAL A 55 -10.28 -9.02 -7.86
N PHE A 56 -10.60 -9.88 -6.90
CA PHE A 56 -9.86 -9.99 -5.64
C PHE A 56 -8.39 -10.39 -5.89
N LEU A 57 -8.14 -11.40 -6.72
CA LEU A 57 -6.79 -11.85 -7.05
C LEU A 57 -5.98 -10.75 -7.77
N LEU A 58 -6.60 -10.05 -8.74
CA LEU A 58 -5.95 -8.91 -9.41
C LEU A 58 -5.64 -7.78 -8.43
N SER A 59 -6.53 -7.53 -7.46
CA SER A 59 -6.32 -6.54 -6.40
C SER A 59 -5.14 -6.91 -5.49
N LEU A 60 -5.00 -8.19 -5.11
CA LEU A 60 -3.87 -8.68 -4.32
C LEU A 60 -2.53 -8.45 -5.03
N VAL A 61 -2.45 -8.76 -6.33
CA VAL A 61 -1.23 -8.52 -7.13
C VAL A 61 -0.88 -7.04 -7.12
N LYS A 62 -1.86 -6.16 -7.32
CA LYS A 62 -1.68 -4.71 -7.27
C LYS A 62 -1.22 -4.23 -5.90
N GLN A 63 -1.78 -4.79 -4.83
CA GLN A 63 -1.43 -4.46 -3.45
C GLN A 63 0.04 -4.81 -3.12
N ILE A 64 0.56 -5.93 -3.64
CA ILE A 64 2.00 -6.27 -3.51
C ILE A 64 2.87 -5.21 -4.19
N SER A 65 2.49 -4.74 -5.38
CA SER A 65 3.21 -3.67 -6.06
C SER A 65 3.21 -2.37 -5.26
N PHE A 66 2.08 -2.02 -4.62
CA PHE A 66 1.99 -0.86 -3.74
C PHE A 66 2.89 -0.99 -2.52
N PHE A 67 2.90 -2.17 -1.88
CA PHE A 67 3.76 -2.41 -0.73
C PHE A 67 5.25 -2.27 -1.07
N ARG A 68 5.66 -2.76 -2.25
CA ARG A 68 7.02 -2.55 -2.77
C ARG A 68 7.33 -1.07 -2.99
N LYS A 69 6.39 -0.33 -3.59
CA LYS A 69 6.56 1.11 -3.83
C LYS A 69 6.69 1.89 -2.52
N ILE A 70 5.89 1.57 -1.51
CA ILE A 70 5.96 2.17 -0.17
C ILE A 70 7.36 1.96 0.42
N ARG A 71 7.86 0.71 0.45
CA ARG A 71 9.21 0.42 0.95
C ARG A 71 10.31 1.16 0.21
N THR A 72 10.20 1.29 -1.11
CA THR A 72 11.18 2.06 -1.90
C THR A 72 11.14 3.55 -1.57
N LEU A 73 9.94 4.11 -1.38
CA LEU A 73 9.77 5.51 -0.98
C LEU A 73 10.32 5.77 0.43
N GLU A 74 10.02 4.89 1.39
CA GLU A 74 10.55 4.97 2.77
C GLU A 74 12.09 4.97 2.78
N LYS A 75 12.72 4.06 2.03
CA LYS A 75 14.19 4.04 1.89
C LYS A 75 14.75 5.32 1.27
N ARG A 76 14.03 5.91 0.30
CA ARG A 76 14.47 7.16 -0.33
C ARG A 76 14.37 8.33 0.64
N ILE A 77 13.34 8.38 1.47
CA ILE A 77 13.20 9.37 2.54
C ILE A 77 14.36 9.23 3.53
N GLU A 78 14.63 8.03 4.03
CA GLU A 78 15.74 7.79 4.97
C GLU A 78 17.10 8.18 4.39
N PHE A 79 17.34 7.88 3.10
CA PHE A 79 18.56 8.28 2.42
C PHE A 79 18.70 9.80 2.32
N LEU A 80 17.64 10.50 1.90
CA LEU A 80 17.64 11.95 1.76
C LEU A 80 17.80 12.66 3.11
N GLU A 81 17.16 12.14 4.17
CA GLU A 81 17.33 12.67 5.53
C GLU A 81 18.78 12.53 6.03
N LYS A 82 19.44 11.40 5.73
CA LYS A 82 20.86 11.22 6.05
C LYS A 82 21.74 12.18 5.27
N GLU A 83 21.49 12.36 3.98
CA GLU A 83 22.27 13.29 3.14
C GLU A 83 22.14 14.74 3.63
N LEU A 84 20.94 15.15 4.03
CA LEU A 84 20.70 16.48 4.62
C LEU A 84 21.50 16.65 5.92
N LYS A 85 21.46 15.68 6.84
CA LYS A 85 22.23 15.74 8.09
C LYS A 85 23.73 15.82 7.83
N THR A 86 24.27 15.02 6.90
CA THR A 86 25.70 15.06 6.57
C THR A 86 26.11 16.41 5.97
N LYS A 87 25.27 17.02 5.14
CA LYS A 87 25.53 18.36 4.60
C LYS A 87 25.50 19.43 5.69
N GLU A 88 24.52 19.40 6.59
CA GLU A 88 24.44 20.32 7.73
C GLU A 88 25.65 20.16 8.68
N GLU A 89 26.13 18.94 8.90
CA GLU A 89 27.32 18.67 9.71
C GLU A 89 28.61 19.16 9.02
N ALA A 90 28.73 18.97 7.70
CA ALA A 90 29.86 19.45 6.91
C ALA A 90 29.90 20.99 6.83
N GLU A 91 28.74 21.65 6.74
CA GLU A 91 28.62 23.10 6.74
C GLU A 91 28.98 23.68 8.12
N LYS A 92 28.55 23.04 9.23
CA LYS A 92 28.96 23.42 10.59
C LYS A 92 30.45 23.23 10.86
N ALA A 93 31.08 22.20 10.28
CA ALA A 93 32.51 21.95 10.42
C ALA A 93 33.37 22.98 9.67
N GLN A 94 32.86 23.58 8.58
CA GLN A 94 33.56 24.62 7.81
C GLN A 94 33.51 26.01 8.48
N VAL A 95 32.61 26.25 9.43
CA VAL A 95 32.50 27.53 10.16
C VAL A 95 33.48 27.61 11.35
N ILE A 96 34.17 26.52 11.72
CA ILE A 96 35.01 26.44 12.94
C ILE A 96 36.52 26.60 12.64
N GLU A 97 36.93 26.84 11.39
CA GLU A 97 38.35 27.07 11.10
C GLU A 97 38.81 28.39 11.78
N PRO A 98 39.76 28.35 12.73
CA PRO A 98 40.11 29.51 13.52
C PRO A 98 40.87 30.50 12.63
N GLU A 99 40.32 31.71 12.56
CA GLU A 99 41.04 32.93 12.20
C GLU A 99 42.34 32.96 13.02
N LYS A 100 43.45 32.54 12.39
CA LYS A 100 44.77 32.74 12.97
C LYS A 100 45.03 34.23 12.97
N GLU A 101 44.98 34.79 14.18
CA GLU A 101 45.43 36.14 14.51
C GLU A 101 46.78 36.43 13.85
N ASP A 102 46.76 37.26 12.82
CA ASP A 102 47.90 38.12 12.48
C ASP A 102 47.91 39.25 13.51
N THR A 103 48.76 39.15 14.53
CA THR A 103 49.18 40.32 15.33
C THR A 103 50.70 40.30 15.46
N PRO A 104 51.42 41.39 15.11
CA PRO A 104 52.87 41.38 15.03
C PRO A 104 53.48 41.48 16.43
N ALA A 105 54.29 40.49 16.81
CA ALA A 105 55.10 40.54 18.00
C ALA A 105 56.30 41.50 17.79
N GLU A 106 56.27 42.63 18.49
CA GLU A 106 57.44 43.45 18.75
C GLU A 106 58.51 42.59 19.43
N GLU A 107 59.57 42.24 18.70
CA GLU A 107 60.77 41.65 19.29
C GLU A 107 61.77 42.77 19.61
N GLN A 108 61.76 43.18 20.86
CA GLN A 108 62.79 44.00 21.49
C GLN A 108 64.13 43.25 21.40
N LEU A 109 64.98 43.66 20.46
CA LEU A 109 66.39 43.29 20.43
C LEU A 109 67.23 44.37 21.15
N VAL A 110 67.68 43.98 22.33
CA VAL A 110 69.06 44.10 22.81
C VAL A 110 69.58 45.49 23.22
N THR A 111 69.79 45.58 24.52
CA THR A 111 70.79 46.40 25.19
C THR A 111 72.22 46.04 24.73
N LYS A 112 72.99 46.99 24.17
CA LYS A 112 74.40 47.28 24.56
C LYS A 112 75.10 48.30 23.64
N SER A 113 75.79 49.22 24.31
CA SER A 113 76.92 50.08 23.89
C SER A 113 76.62 51.36 23.13
#